data_AF-A0AAU5LP33-F1
#
_entry.id   AF-A0AAU5LP33-F1
#
_cell.length_a   1.000
_cell.length_b   1.000
_cell.length_c   1.000
_cell.angle_alpha   90.00
_cell.angle_beta   90.00
_cell.angle_gamma   90.00
#
_symmetry.space_group_name_H-M   'P 1'
#
loop_
_entity.id
_entity.type
_entity.pdbx_description
1 polymer ?
#
loop_
_entity_poly.entity_id
_entity_poly.type
_entity_poly.pdbx_seq_one_letter_code
_entity_poly.pdbx_strand_id
1 'polypeptide(L)'
;MSARGLAWILGGVAVALTALAIGLTAAAGTIGLGRTGLNVVMVLVFCIVGILIARRHPRNPIGWIFCASAVANGLSALARGYADYRQAGAGSAGSMAEVAASYATVSWIPAVLVPAAYLPLLFPDGRLLSRRWRPVAWCGLLGITGLFLASAAKPGALEDFPTLTNPYAVDSAVQTIGEGVSAMTVLGLLVASSVSLILRFRRAGYEQRQQIKWLVWAGALAAATIAIGTAAYELLTPPVANAAILLSILGLPVATGIGILRHRLYDVDVVINRTIVYGALTVTLAAGYLGSVLLLQLLLRPVTQGSGPAVAVSTLAVAGLFRPLRARIQAGVDRRFFRRRYDAAQTLAAFGVRLRHELDLQALAIDLRNVVHETMQPTHVSLWLRTDDRNDSRTRHQ
;
A
#
# COMPACT_ATOMS: atom_id res chain seq x y z
N MET A 1 -12.59 -19.35 12.88
CA MET A 1 -11.39 -18.73 12.28
C MET A 1 -11.26 -17.30 12.81
N SER A 2 -10.11 -16.88 13.34
CA SER A 2 -9.97 -15.51 13.87
C SER A 2 -9.95 -14.48 12.73
N ALA A 3 -10.50 -13.28 12.95
CA ALA A 3 -10.45 -12.17 11.97
C ALA A 3 -9.01 -11.87 11.50
N ARG A 4 -8.02 -12.10 12.38
CA ARG A 4 -6.60 -11.95 12.07
C ARG A 4 -6.12 -13.01 11.06
N GLY A 5 -6.56 -14.25 11.20
CA GLY A 5 -6.22 -15.33 10.26
C GLY A 5 -6.83 -15.09 8.88
N LEU A 6 -8.10 -14.66 8.83
CA LEU A 6 -8.77 -14.35 7.56
C LEU A 6 -8.05 -13.23 6.78
N ALA A 7 -7.63 -12.15 7.44
CA ALA A 7 -6.91 -11.06 6.78
C ALA A 7 -5.58 -11.52 6.16
N TRP A 8 -4.81 -12.38 6.86
CA TRP A 8 -3.57 -12.95 6.32
C TRP A 8 -3.82 -13.92 5.18
N ILE A 9 -4.88 -14.73 5.24
CA ILE A 9 -5.26 -15.62 4.14
C ILE A 9 -5.60 -14.80 2.89
N LEU A 10 -6.45 -13.77 3.02
CA LEU A 10 -6.79 -12.89 1.90
C LEU A 10 -5.54 -12.21 1.32
N GLY A 11 -4.63 -11.76 2.17
CA GLY A 11 -3.37 -11.17 1.72
C GLY A 11 -2.45 -12.16 1.01
N GLY A 12 -2.30 -13.36 1.56
CA GLY A 12 -1.53 -14.44 0.96
C GLY A 12 -2.09 -14.86 -0.39
N VAL A 13 -3.42 -14.96 -0.50
CA VAL A 13 -4.13 -15.21 -1.76
C VAL A 13 -3.85 -14.11 -2.77
N ALA A 14 -3.99 -12.84 -2.39
CA ALA A 14 -3.71 -11.71 -3.29
C ALA A 14 -2.27 -11.76 -3.83
N VAL A 15 -1.28 -11.99 -2.95
CA VAL A 15 0.14 -12.09 -3.33
C VAL A 15 0.40 -13.30 -4.22
N ALA A 16 -0.19 -14.46 -3.91
CA ALA A 16 -0.04 -15.68 -4.71
C ALA A 16 -0.63 -15.51 -6.12
N LEU A 17 -1.81 -14.90 -6.24
CA LEU A 17 -2.44 -14.59 -7.52
C LEU A 17 -1.56 -13.66 -8.36
N THR A 18 -1.01 -12.60 -7.74
CA THR A 18 -0.09 -11.67 -8.43
C THR A 18 1.22 -12.34 -8.82
N ALA A 19 1.80 -13.21 -7.98
CA ALA A 19 3.01 -13.94 -8.31
C ALA A 19 2.82 -14.88 -9.49
N LEU A 20 1.68 -15.60 -9.53
CA LEU A 20 1.31 -16.46 -10.66
C LEU A 20 1.08 -15.64 -11.93
N ALA A 21 0.44 -14.48 -11.84
CA ALA A 21 0.26 -13.54 -12.95
C ALA A 21 1.61 -13.08 -13.55
N ILE A 22 2.60 -12.80 -12.69
CA ILE A 22 3.96 -12.44 -13.14
C ILE A 22 4.59 -13.62 -13.88
N GLY A 23 4.47 -14.84 -13.35
CA GLY A 23 4.99 -16.03 -14.02
C GLY A 23 4.40 -16.25 -15.42
N LEU A 24 3.09 -16.04 -15.57
CA LEU A 24 2.41 -16.19 -16.86
C LEU A 24 2.80 -15.09 -17.86
N THR A 25 2.86 -13.83 -17.42
CA THR A 25 3.32 -12.71 -18.26
C THR A 25 4.81 -12.84 -18.63
N ALA A 26 5.62 -13.44 -17.75
CA ALA A 26 7.01 -13.82 -18.05
C ALA A 26 7.08 -14.85 -19.17
N ALA A 27 6.30 -15.92 -19.04
CA ALA A 27 6.24 -16.99 -20.03
C ALA A 27 5.67 -16.50 -21.38
N ALA A 28 4.78 -15.50 -21.36
CA ALA A 28 4.25 -14.85 -22.55
C ALA A 28 5.25 -13.90 -23.23
N GLY A 29 6.36 -13.54 -22.57
CA GLY A 29 7.30 -12.53 -23.06
C GLY A 29 6.75 -11.08 -22.98
N THR A 30 5.64 -10.86 -22.28
CA THR A 30 4.94 -9.56 -22.20
C THR A 30 5.26 -8.75 -20.94
N ILE A 31 6.30 -9.12 -20.17
CA ILE A 31 6.68 -8.36 -18.97
C ILE A 31 7.00 -6.91 -19.32
N GLY A 32 6.17 -5.99 -18.84
CA GLY A 32 6.43 -4.56 -18.83
C GLY A 32 6.72 -4.06 -17.42
N LEU A 33 7.90 -3.47 -17.20
CA LEU A 33 8.30 -2.90 -15.90
C LEU A 33 7.34 -1.81 -15.39
N GLY A 34 6.70 -1.05 -16.31
CA GLY A 34 5.74 -0.01 -15.96
C GLY A 34 4.43 -0.57 -15.42
N ARG A 35 3.62 -1.20 -16.29
CA ARG A 35 2.25 -1.63 -15.94
C ARG A 35 2.24 -2.77 -14.92
N THR A 36 3.07 -3.80 -15.09
CA THR A 36 3.13 -4.95 -14.18
C THR A 36 3.70 -4.52 -12.81
N GLY A 37 4.77 -3.72 -12.81
CA GLY A 37 5.36 -3.19 -11.59
C GLY A 37 4.37 -2.34 -10.78
N LEU A 38 3.64 -1.44 -11.43
CA LEU A 38 2.63 -0.60 -10.77
C LEU A 38 1.48 -1.43 -10.18
N ASN A 39 1.02 -2.47 -10.87
CA ASN A 39 -0.03 -3.35 -10.34
C ASN A 39 0.45 -4.10 -9.09
N VAL A 40 1.66 -4.64 -9.09
CA VAL A 40 2.26 -5.29 -7.91
C VAL A 40 2.30 -4.33 -6.72
N VAL A 41 2.77 -3.11 -6.93
CA VAL A 41 2.80 -2.07 -5.88
C VAL A 41 1.38 -1.80 -5.36
N MET A 42 0.40 -1.72 -6.25
CA MET A 42 -1.00 -1.51 -5.87
C MET A 42 -1.56 -2.66 -5.02
N VAL A 43 -1.40 -3.91 -5.45
CA VAL A 43 -1.85 -5.08 -4.68
C VAL A 43 -1.18 -5.09 -3.30
N LEU A 44 0.12 -4.86 -3.24
CA LEU A 44 0.87 -4.85 -1.98
C LEU A 44 0.39 -3.72 -1.04
N VAL A 45 0.19 -2.51 -1.54
CA VAL A 45 -0.27 -1.37 -0.73
C VAL A 45 -1.68 -1.64 -0.18
N PHE A 46 -2.62 -2.06 -1.03
CA PHE A 46 -3.98 -2.42 -0.60
C PHE A 46 -3.98 -3.57 0.40
N CYS A 47 -3.16 -4.60 0.16
CA CYS A 47 -3.02 -5.76 1.03
C CYS A 47 -2.46 -5.37 2.40
N ILE A 48 -1.33 -4.65 2.45
CA ILE A 48 -0.66 -4.24 3.70
C ILE A 48 -1.58 -3.35 4.53
N VAL A 49 -2.16 -2.31 3.90
CA VAL A 49 -3.08 -1.39 4.59
C VAL A 49 -4.33 -2.12 5.07
N GLY A 50 -4.92 -2.97 4.22
CA GLY A 50 -6.10 -3.76 4.55
C GLY A 50 -5.88 -4.69 5.74
N ILE A 51 -4.79 -5.47 5.73
CA ILE A 51 -4.42 -6.37 6.83
C ILE A 51 -4.18 -5.58 8.12
N LEU A 52 -3.46 -4.45 8.04
CA LEU A 52 -3.12 -3.67 9.21
C LEU A 52 -4.38 -3.09 9.89
N ILE A 53 -5.34 -2.60 9.09
CA ILE A 53 -6.62 -2.10 9.58
C ILE A 53 -7.49 -3.27 10.10
N ALA A 54 -7.65 -4.35 9.34
CA ALA A 54 -8.52 -5.48 9.73
C ALA A 54 -8.04 -6.19 11.00
N ARG A 55 -6.72 -6.29 11.22
CA ARG A 55 -6.16 -6.91 12.43
C ARG A 55 -6.39 -6.10 13.69
N ARG A 56 -6.40 -4.76 13.58
CA ARG A 56 -6.53 -3.84 14.72
C ARG A 56 -7.97 -3.42 14.98
N HIS A 57 -8.72 -3.20 13.90
CA HIS A 57 -10.12 -2.81 13.93
C HIS A 57 -10.95 -3.80 13.12
N PRO A 58 -11.13 -5.05 13.60
CA PRO A 58 -11.84 -6.09 12.85
C PRO A 58 -13.32 -5.75 12.58
N ARG A 59 -13.91 -4.87 13.40
CA ARG A 59 -15.27 -4.34 13.21
C ARG A 59 -15.34 -3.22 12.16
N ASN A 60 -14.21 -2.68 11.70
CA ASN A 60 -14.20 -1.63 10.69
C ASN A 60 -14.19 -2.27 9.28
N PRO A 61 -15.25 -2.11 8.47
CA PRO A 61 -15.33 -2.66 7.11
C PRO A 61 -14.24 -2.15 6.17
N ILE A 62 -13.63 -0.99 6.44
CA ILE A 62 -12.62 -0.38 5.57
C ILE A 62 -11.41 -1.30 5.33
N GLY A 63 -10.93 -1.99 6.38
CA GLY A 63 -9.81 -2.94 6.24
C GLY A 63 -10.16 -4.13 5.36
N TRP A 64 -11.41 -4.59 5.43
CA TRP A 64 -11.91 -5.70 4.61
C TRP A 64 -12.13 -5.30 3.16
N ILE A 65 -12.60 -4.08 2.91
CA ILE A 65 -12.71 -3.51 1.55
C ILE A 65 -11.34 -3.49 0.89
N PHE A 66 -10.29 -3.04 1.58
CA PHE A 66 -8.94 -3.07 1.03
C PHE A 66 -8.41 -4.49 0.78
N CYS A 67 -8.68 -5.45 1.67
CA CYS A 67 -8.30 -6.85 1.44
C CYS A 67 -9.04 -7.44 0.22
N ALA A 68 -10.34 -7.18 0.10
CA ALA A 68 -11.16 -7.62 -1.03
C ALA A 68 -10.68 -7.00 -2.35
N SER A 69 -10.38 -5.69 -2.36
CA SER A 69 -9.78 -5.01 -3.50
C SER A 69 -8.40 -5.57 -3.86
N ALA A 70 -7.56 -5.94 -2.88
CA ALA A 70 -6.27 -6.56 -3.17
C ALA A 70 -6.43 -7.93 -3.86
N VAL A 71 -7.36 -8.76 -3.39
CA VAL A 71 -7.68 -10.06 -4.02
C VAL A 71 -8.26 -9.87 -5.40
N ALA A 72 -9.19 -8.93 -5.58
CA ALA A 72 -9.78 -8.62 -6.89
C ALA A 72 -8.73 -8.16 -7.91
N ASN A 73 -7.78 -7.33 -7.49
CA ASN A 73 -6.66 -6.91 -8.34
C ASN A 73 -5.69 -8.06 -8.63
N GLY A 74 -5.42 -8.93 -7.66
CA GLY A 74 -4.63 -10.15 -7.89
C GLY A 74 -5.28 -11.08 -8.92
N LEU A 75 -6.60 -11.28 -8.81
CA LEU A 75 -7.37 -12.10 -9.74
C LEU A 75 -7.44 -11.47 -11.14
N SER A 76 -7.60 -10.15 -11.22
CA SER A 76 -7.50 -9.38 -12.46
C SER A 76 -6.13 -9.55 -13.14
N ALA A 77 -5.04 -9.44 -12.37
CA ALA A 77 -3.69 -9.65 -12.87
C ALA A 77 -3.50 -11.07 -13.40
N LEU A 78 -4.01 -12.08 -12.68
CA LEU A 78 -3.93 -13.48 -13.09
C LEU A 78 -4.68 -13.73 -14.40
N ALA A 79 -5.92 -13.23 -14.50
CA ALA A 79 -6.74 -13.38 -15.70
C ALA A 79 -6.07 -12.74 -16.92
N ARG A 80 -5.51 -11.53 -16.76
CA ARG A 80 -4.74 -10.87 -17.82
C ARG A 80 -3.51 -11.68 -18.22
N GLY A 81 -2.69 -12.11 -17.25
CA GLY A 81 -1.48 -12.89 -17.52
C GLY A 81 -1.76 -14.22 -18.22
N TYR A 82 -2.87 -14.89 -17.88
CA TYR A 82 -3.31 -16.10 -18.56
C TYR A 82 -3.74 -15.84 -20.01
N ALA A 83 -4.47 -14.75 -20.26
CA ALA A 83 -4.87 -14.35 -21.61
C ALA A 83 -3.64 -14.03 -22.48
N ASP A 84 -2.67 -13.26 -21.96
CA ASP A 84 -1.40 -12.95 -22.63
C ASP A 84 -0.63 -14.22 -22.99
N TYR A 85 -0.46 -15.13 -22.02
CA TYR A 85 0.24 -16.40 -22.21
C TYR A 85 -0.40 -17.25 -23.30
N ARG A 86 -1.74 -17.31 -23.34
CA ARG A 86 -2.47 -18.09 -24.34
C ARG A 86 -2.43 -17.47 -25.73
N GLN A 87 -2.32 -16.15 -25.86
CA GLN A 87 -2.13 -15.49 -27.16
C GLN A 87 -0.70 -15.64 -27.68
N ALA A 88 0.30 -15.66 -26.78
CA ALA A 88 1.71 -15.83 -27.16
C ALA A 88 2.04 -17.25 -27.63
N GLY A 89 1.39 -18.28 -27.06
CA GLY A 89 1.49 -19.65 -27.57
C GLY A 89 0.69 -19.82 -28.86
N ALA A 90 1.32 -20.30 -29.94
CA ALA A 90 0.81 -20.42 -31.31
C ALA A 90 -0.39 -21.37 -31.53
N GLY A 91 -1.42 -21.30 -30.68
CA GLY A 91 -2.70 -21.99 -30.85
C GLY A 91 -3.84 -21.06 -30.47
N SER A 92 -4.97 -21.17 -31.17
CA SER A 92 -6.17 -20.35 -30.94
C SER A 92 -6.42 -20.18 -29.44
N ALA A 93 -6.64 -18.93 -29.02
CA ALA A 93 -7.05 -18.62 -27.65
C ALA A 93 -8.30 -19.46 -27.37
N GLY A 94 -8.18 -20.49 -26.53
CA GLY A 94 -9.33 -21.32 -26.20
C GLY A 94 -10.39 -20.46 -25.50
N SER A 95 -11.63 -20.94 -25.44
CA SER A 95 -12.76 -20.21 -24.80
C SER A 95 -12.40 -19.65 -23.41
N MET A 96 -11.60 -20.37 -22.62
CA MET A 96 -11.16 -19.93 -21.29
C MET A 96 -10.24 -18.68 -21.32
N ALA A 97 -9.45 -18.48 -22.38
CA ALA A 97 -8.61 -17.29 -22.54
C ALA A 97 -9.44 -16.05 -22.91
N GLU A 98 -10.48 -16.21 -23.72
CA GLU A 98 -11.44 -15.15 -24.04
C GLU A 98 -12.22 -14.70 -22.79
N VAL A 99 -12.66 -15.66 -21.97
CA VAL A 99 -13.30 -15.38 -20.68
C VAL A 99 -12.37 -14.64 -19.72
N ALA A 100 -11.10 -15.08 -19.64
CA ALA A 100 -10.10 -14.41 -18.81
C ALA A 100 -9.80 -12.98 -19.30
N ALA A 101 -9.70 -12.77 -20.61
CA ALA A 101 -9.51 -11.46 -21.22
C ALA A 101 -10.71 -10.53 -20.96
N SER A 102 -11.94 -11.05 -21.12
CA SER A 102 -13.17 -10.31 -20.83
C SER A 102 -13.20 -9.87 -19.37
N TYR A 103 -12.99 -10.80 -18.43
CA TYR A 103 -12.93 -10.48 -16.99
C TYR A 103 -11.84 -9.47 -16.65
N ALA A 104 -10.62 -9.62 -17.20
CA ALA A 104 -9.52 -8.69 -16.96
C ALA A 104 -9.88 -7.25 -17.36
N THR A 105 -10.63 -7.08 -18.46
CA THR A 105 -11.06 -5.78 -18.99
C THR A 105 -12.06 -5.07 -18.08
N VAL A 106 -12.94 -5.80 -17.38
CA VAL A 106 -14.01 -5.20 -16.54
C VAL A 106 -13.74 -5.24 -15.04
N SER A 107 -12.81 -6.08 -14.59
CA SER A 107 -12.49 -6.31 -13.17
C SER A 107 -12.04 -5.06 -12.39
N TRP A 108 -11.53 -4.03 -13.08
CA TRP A 108 -11.15 -2.77 -12.45
C TRP A 108 -12.36 -2.02 -11.85
N ILE A 109 -13.57 -2.19 -12.42
CA ILE A 109 -14.80 -1.51 -12.00
C ILE A 109 -15.06 -1.77 -10.50
N PRO A 110 -15.29 -3.01 -10.04
CA PRO A 110 -15.48 -3.28 -8.62
C PRO A 110 -14.19 -3.04 -7.82
N ALA A 111 -13.01 -3.33 -8.38
CA ALA A 111 -11.75 -3.23 -7.66
C ALA A 111 -11.40 -1.79 -7.25
N VAL A 112 -11.77 -0.79 -8.07
CA VAL A 112 -11.47 0.64 -7.89
C VAL A 112 -12.69 1.42 -7.41
N LEU A 113 -13.88 1.21 -7.98
CA LEU A 113 -15.05 2.03 -7.62
C LEU A 113 -15.59 1.72 -6.23
N VAL A 114 -15.50 0.46 -5.78
CA VAL A 114 -15.92 0.10 -4.42
C VAL A 114 -15.09 0.85 -3.37
N PRO A 115 -13.75 0.79 -3.34
CA PRO A 115 -12.99 1.60 -2.40
C PRO A 115 -13.19 3.11 -2.65
N ALA A 116 -13.22 3.59 -3.90
CA ALA A 116 -13.41 5.01 -4.18
C ALA A 116 -14.73 5.57 -3.62
N ALA A 117 -15.84 4.83 -3.73
CA ALA A 117 -17.15 5.28 -3.28
C ALA A 117 -17.43 4.98 -1.80
N TYR A 118 -17.03 3.80 -1.31
CA TYR A 118 -17.37 3.36 0.03
C TYR A 118 -16.41 3.86 1.10
N LEU A 119 -15.16 4.19 0.75
CA LEU A 119 -14.24 4.78 1.71
C LEU A 119 -14.79 6.13 2.22
N PRO A 120 -15.12 7.14 1.38
CA PRO A 120 -15.67 8.40 1.89
C PRO A 120 -17.02 8.24 2.61
N LEU A 121 -17.80 7.23 2.20
CA LEU A 121 -19.12 6.95 2.78
C LEU A 121 -19.01 6.35 4.19
N LEU A 122 -18.01 5.52 4.46
CA LEU A 122 -17.85 4.79 5.73
C LEU A 122 -16.81 5.44 6.66
N PHE A 123 -15.87 6.21 6.12
CA PHE A 123 -14.78 6.82 6.87
C PHE A 123 -15.26 7.86 7.90
N PRO A 124 -14.67 7.93 9.10
CA PRO A 124 -13.57 7.10 9.62
C PRO A 124 -14.03 5.82 10.34
N ASP A 125 -15.25 5.83 10.89
CA ASP A 125 -15.68 4.84 11.89
C ASP A 125 -16.23 3.54 11.30
N GLY A 126 -16.29 3.43 9.97
CA GLY A 126 -16.85 2.26 9.30
C GLY A 126 -18.38 2.22 9.30
N ARG A 127 -19.02 3.34 9.64
CA ARG A 127 -20.48 3.46 9.74
C ARG A 127 -20.97 4.53 8.78
N LEU A 128 -22.21 4.39 8.30
CA LEU A 128 -22.90 5.42 7.52
C LEU A 128 -23.29 6.62 8.40
N LEU A 129 -23.46 7.80 7.78
CA LEU A 129 -23.75 9.05 8.49
C LEU A 129 -25.11 8.99 9.23
N SER A 130 -26.11 8.33 8.64
CA SER A 130 -27.41 8.04 9.27
C SER A 130 -28.09 6.86 8.58
N ARG A 131 -29.23 6.37 9.13
CA ARG A 131 -30.03 5.30 8.50
C ARG A 131 -30.51 5.66 7.09
N ARG A 132 -30.67 6.96 6.79
CA ARG A 132 -31.10 7.47 5.47
C ARG A 132 -30.05 7.31 4.37
N TRP A 133 -28.80 7.01 4.72
CA TRP A 133 -27.72 6.72 3.76
C TRP A 133 -27.64 5.24 3.37
N ARG A 134 -28.44 4.36 4.00
CA ARG A 134 -28.50 2.94 3.62
C ARG A 134 -29.01 2.73 2.19
N PRO A 135 -30.09 3.41 1.74
CA PRO A 135 -30.51 3.33 0.35
C PRO A 135 -29.42 3.80 -0.61
N VAL A 136 -28.70 4.88 -0.30
CA VAL A 136 -27.59 5.38 -1.13
C VAL A 136 -26.49 4.32 -1.28
N ALA A 137 -26.12 3.64 -0.19
CA ALA A 137 -25.18 2.53 -0.25
C ALA A 137 -25.70 1.38 -1.12
N TRP A 138 -26.96 0.98 -0.97
CA TRP A 138 -27.56 -0.08 -1.80
C TRP A 138 -27.66 0.29 -3.28
N CYS A 139 -28.14 1.49 -3.61
CA CYS A 139 -28.17 1.99 -4.98
C CYS A 139 -26.75 2.06 -5.56
N GLY A 140 -25.76 2.43 -4.75
CA GLY A 140 -24.37 2.42 -5.17
C GLY A 140 -23.84 1.02 -5.49
N LEU A 141 -24.16 0.02 -4.66
CA LEU A 141 -23.79 -1.36 -4.92
C LEU A 141 -24.43 -1.90 -6.19
N LEU A 142 -25.72 -1.59 -6.38
CA LEU A 142 -26.47 -1.97 -7.58
C LEU A 142 -25.94 -1.26 -8.81
N GLY A 143 -25.58 0.03 -8.71
CA GLY A 143 -24.98 0.79 -9.80
C GLY A 143 -23.60 0.26 -10.21
N ILE A 144 -22.72 -0.06 -9.25
CA ILE A 144 -21.41 -0.66 -9.57
C ILE A 144 -21.56 -2.06 -10.17
N THR A 145 -22.47 -2.88 -9.62
CA THR A 145 -22.76 -4.22 -10.16
C THR A 145 -23.37 -4.12 -11.56
N GLY A 146 -24.32 -3.20 -11.76
CA GLY A 146 -24.95 -2.94 -13.05
C GLY A 146 -23.94 -2.47 -14.09
N LEU A 147 -23.03 -1.56 -13.70
CA LEU A 147 -21.95 -1.08 -14.57
C LEU A 147 -20.99 -2.22 -14.93
N PHE A 148 -20.60 -3.05 -13.96
CA PHE A 148 -19.74 -4.21 -14.20
C PHE A 148 -20.37 -5.19 -15.20
N LEU A 149 -21.66 -5.53 -15.02
CA LEU A 149 -22.37 -6.45 -15.91
C LEU A 149 -22.60 -5.84 -17.30
N ALA A 150 -22.98 -4.56 -17.37
CA ALA A 150 -23.22 -3.87 -18.62
C ALA A 150 -21.94 -3.75 -19.45
N SER A 151 -20.83 -3.36 -18.82
CA SER A 151 -19.51 -3.31 -19.46
C SER A 151 -18.99 -4.69 -19.83
N ALA A 152 -19.33 -5.75 -19.08
CA ALA A 152 -18.97 -7.13 -19.42
C ALA A 152 -19.69 -7.64 -20.68
N ALA A 153 -20.91 -7.15 -20.94
CA ALA A 153 -21.68 -7.50 -22.12
C ALA A 153 -21.42 -6.58 -23.32
N LYS A 154 -20.56 -5.55 -23.20
CA LYS A 154 -20.40 -4.48 -24.20
C LYS A 154 -19.99 -5.05 -25.57
N PRO A 155 -20.72 -4.75 -26.66
CA PRO A 155 -20.38 -5.25 -27.98
C PRO A 155 -19.09 -4.60 -28.51
N GLY A 156 -18.30 -5.38 -29.23
CA GLY A 156 -17.04 -4.94 -29.84
C GLY A 156 -15.82 -5.71 -29.36
N ALA A 157 -14.64 -5.18 -29.72
CA ALA A 157 -13.36 -5.69 -29.27
C ALA A 157 -13.10 -5.31 -27.81
N LEU A 158 -12.42 -6.19 -27.07
CA LEU A 158 -12.03 -5.91 -25.70
C LEU A 158 -10.98 -4.78 -25.67
N GLU A 159 -11.18 -3.77 -24.82
CA GLU A 159 -10.31 -2.57 -24.77
C GLU A 159 -8.84 -2.92 -24.50
N ASP A 160 -8.58 -3.87 -23.60
CA ASP A 160 -7.22 -4.35 -23.29
C ASP A 160 -6.71 -5.41 -24.28
N PHE A 161 -7.59 -6.01 -25.08
CA PHE A 161 -7.31 -7.13 -25.97
C PHE A 161 -8.03 -6.93 -27.32
N PRO A 162 -7.59 -5.96 -28.15
CA PRO A 162 -8.32 -5.55 -29.34
C PRO A 162 -8.42 -6.65 -30.42
N THR A 163 -7.58 -7.68 -30.32
CA THR A 163 -7.61 -8.87 -31.18
C THR A 163 -8.72 -9.85 -30.82
N LEU A 164 -9.33 -9.72 -29.64
CA LEU A 164 -10.39 -10.59 -29.14
C LEU A 164 -11.73 -9.85 -29.15
N THR A 165 -12.72 -10.48 -29.77
CA THR A 165 -14.12 -10.04 -29.72
C THR A 165 -14.74 -10.47 -28.40
N ASN A 166 -15.58 -9.63 -27.80
CA ASN A 166 -16.24 -9.98 -26.54
C ASN A 166 -17.21 -11.17 -26.73
N PRO A 167 -16.99 -12.32 -26.05
CA PRO A 167 -17.86 -13.49 -26.18
C PRO A 167 -19.25 -13.29 -25.58
N TYR A 168 -19.41 -12.31 -24.69
CA TYR A 168 -20.67 -11.99 -24.01
C TYR A 168 -21.38 -10.77 -24.59
N ALA A 169 -21.02 -10.36 -25.82
CA ALA A 169 -21.62 -9.23 -26.49
C ALA A 169 -23.14 -9.40 -26.66
N VAL A 170 -23.92 -8.44 -26.14
CA VAL A 170 -25.38 -8.41 -26.33
C VAL A 170 -25.76 -7.07 -26.96
N ASP A 171 -25.81 -7.00 -28.29
CA ASP A 171 -26.19 -5.76 -28.97
C ASP A 171 -27.70 -5.47 -28.76
N SER A 172 -28.01 -4.58 -27.81
CA SER A 172 -29.38 -4.20 -27.48
C SER A 172 -29.45 -2.79 -26.93
N ALA A 173 -30.50 -2.04 -27.29
CA ALA A 173 -30.73 -0.71 -26.75
C ALA A 173 -30.88 -0.71 -25.23
N VAL A 174 -31.47 -1.78 -24.66
CA VAL A 174 -31.62 -1.97 -23.21
C VAL A 174 -30.27 -2.03 -22.52
N GLN A 175 -29.28 -2.68 -23.12
CA GLN A 175 -27.93 -2.74 -22.57
C GLN A 175 -27.27 -1.35 -22.55
N THR A 176 -27.31 -0.62 -23.66
CA THR A 176 -26.71 0.72 -23.76
C THR A 176 -27.35 1.69 -22.76
N ILE A 177 -28.68 1.64 -22.62
CA ILE A 177 -29.41 2.41 -21.61
C ILE A 177 -29.00 1.97 -20.21
N GLY A 178 -28.91 0.66 -19.96
CA GLY A 178 -28.50 0.10 -18.67
C GLY A 178 -27.09 0.51 -18.25
N GLU A 179 -26.14 0.54 -19.18
CA GLU A 179 -24.78 1.04 -18.96
C GLU A 179 -24.80 2.53 -18.58
N GLY A 180 -25.51 3.35 -19.35
CA GLY A 180 -25.66 4.78 -19.09
C GLY A 180 -26.29 5.06 -17.72
N VAL A 181 -27.37 4.37 -17.36
CA VAL A 181 -28.04 4.50 -16.05
C VAL A 181 -27.10 4.05 -14.92
N SER A 182 -26.37 2.95 -15.10
CA SER A 182 -25.41 2.46 -14.11
C SER A 182 -24.26 3.44 -13.90
N ALA A 183 -23.72 4.01 -14.99
CA ALA A 183 -22.69 5.04 -14.95
C ALA A 183 -23.17 6.30 -14.23
N MET A 184 -24.38 6.79 -14.53
CA MET A 184 -24.98 7.93 -13.82
C MET A 184 -25.22 7.64 -12.34
N THR A 185 -25.62 6.41 -12.01
CA THR A 185 -25.80 5.99 -10.61
C THR A 185 -24.48 5.98 -9.85
N VAL A 186 -23.40 5.48 -10.48
CA VAL A 186 -22.04 5.51 -9.91
C VAL A 186 -21.55 6.94 -9.72
N LEU A 187 -21.76 7.83 -10.70
CA LEU A 187 -21.42 9.25 -10.55
C LEU A 187 -22.18 9.89 -9.40
N GLY A 188 -23.49 9.65 -9.30
CA GLY A 188 -24.32 10.11 -8.19
C GLY A 188 -23.81 9.58 -6.84
N LEU A 189 -23.35 8.33 -6.78
CA LEU A 189 -22.75 7.74 -5.58
C LEU A 189 -21.42 8.41 -5.21
N LEU A 190 -20.54 8.69 -6.16
CA LEU A 190 -19.27 9.38 -5.90
C LEU A 190 -19.51 10.79 -5.35
N VAL A 191 -20.47 11.51 -5.91
CA VAL A 191 -20.90 12.81 -5.40
C VAL A 191 -21.48 12.69 -3.99
N ALA A 192 -22.41 11.74 -3.78
CA ALA A 192 -23.01 11.51 -2.48
C ALA A 192 -21.97 11.13 -1.40
N SER A 193 -20.98 10.31 -1.77
CA SER A 193 -19.88 9.91 -0.88
C SER A 193 -19.02 11.11 -0.45
N SER A 194 -18.76 12.03 -1.39
CA SER A 194 -18.04 13.27 -1.14
C SER A 194 -18.84 14.22 -0.24
N VAL A 195 -20.14 14.35 -0.49
CA VAL A 195 -21.07 15.14 0.35
C VAL A 195 -21.15 14.56 1.77
N SER A 196 -21.24 13.23 1.91
CA SER A 196 -21.18 12.56 3.23
C SER A 196 -19.93 12.98 4.00
N LEU A 197 -18.78 13.02 3.34
CA LEU A 197 -17.51 13.38 3.95
C LEU A 197 -17.46 14.87 4.38
N ILE A 198 -18.00 15.77 3.55
CA ILE A 198 -18.13 17.21 3.88
C ILE A 198 -19.07 17.42 5.07
N LEU A 199 -20.22 16.74 5.09
CA LEU A 199 -21.18 16.82 6.19
C LEU A 199 -20.57 16.29 7.49
N ARG A 200 -19.77 15.22 7.43
CA ARG A 200 -19.00 14.72 8.57
C ARG A 200 -17.97 15.74 9.04
N PHE A 201 -17.21 16.34 8.12
CA PHE A 201 -16.21 17.34 8.47
C PHE A 201 -16.81 18.53 9.23
N ARG A 202 -17.99 19.00 8.80
CA ARG A 202 -18.70 20.09 9.47
C ARG A 202 -19.16 19.73 10.89
N ARG A 203 -19.61 18.49 11.10
CA ARG A 203 -20.11 17.99 12.40
C ARG A 203 -19.02 17.45 13.33
N ALA A 204 -17.84 17.14 12.80
CA ALA A 204 -16.74 16.50 13.51
C ALA A 204 -16.04 17.45 14.49
N GLY A 205 -15.60 16.90 15.63
CA GLY A 205 -14.64 17.55 16.54
C GLY A 205 -13.22 17.59 15.99
N TYR A 206 -12.27 18.17 16.74
CA TYR A 206 -10.90 18.43 16.27
C TYR A 206 -10.16 17.18 15.74
N GLU A 207 -10.19 16.08 16.48
CA GLU A 207 -9.49 14.84 16.08
C GLU A 207 -10.08 14.21 14.82
N GLN A 208 -11.41 14.14 14.73
CA GLN A 208 -12.09 13.54 13.59
C GLN A 208 -11.96 14.42 12.33
N ARG A 209 -11.84 15.74 12.48
CA ARG A 209 -11.48 16.64 11.36
C ARG A 209 -10.08 16.35 10.83
N GLN A 210 -9.10 16.08 11.68
CA GLN A 210 -7.75 15.72 11.24
C GLN A 210 -7.74 14.37 10.49
N GLN A 211 -8.56 13.40 10.92
CA GLN A 211 -8.76 12.13 10.20
C GLN A 211 -9.29 12.36 8.79
N ILE A 212 -10.33 13.18 8.67
CA ILE A 212 -11.00 13.43 7.39
C ILE A 212 -10.06 14.20 6.43
N LYS A 213 -9.22 15.11 6.94
CA LYS A 213 -8.29 15.90 6.10
C LYS A 213 -7.39 15.02 5.23
N TRP A 214 -6.80 13.96 5.77
CA TRP A 214 -5.93 13.07 4.98
C TRP A 214 -6.67 12.43 3.82
N LEU A 215 -7.90 11.94 4.06
CA LEU A 215 -8.72 11.34 3.02
C LEU A 215 -9.22 12.38 2.00
N VAL A 216 -9.58 13.60 2.44
CA VAL A 216 -9.94 14.70 1.53
C VAL A 216 -8.78 15.02 0.60
N TRP A 217 -7.57 15.18 1.12
CA TRP A 217 -6.41 15.52 0.30
C TRP A 217 -6.08 14.42 -0.70
N ALA A 218 -6.09 13.16 -0.28
CA ALA A 218 -5.86 12.04 -1.20
C ALA A 218 -6.98 11.89 -2.24
N GLY A 219 -8.24 12.09 -1.84
CA GLY A 219 -9.39 12.07 -2.76
C GLY A 219 -9.36 13.22 -3.75
N ALA A 220 -9.03 14.43 -3.30
CA ALA A 220 -8.89 15.61 -4.16
C ALA A 220 -7.72 15.46 -5.13
N LEU A 221 -6.58 14.96 -4.66
CA LEU A 221 -5.44 14.63 -5.52
C LEU A 221 -5.85 13.58 -6.57
N ALA A 222 -6.54 12.52 -6.16
CA ALA A 222 -6.97 11.48 -7.09
C ALA A 222 -7.94 12.01 -8.14
N ALA A 223 -8.94 12.80 -7.74
CA ALA A 223 -9.88 13.42 -8.68
C ALA A 223 -9.17 14.39 -9.64
N ALA A 224 -8.26 15.21 -9.13
CA ALA A 224 -7.48 16.14 -9.95
C ALA A 224 -6.60 15.40 -10.96
N THR A 225 -5.91 14.34 -10.55
CA THR A 225 -5.07 13.56 -11.47
C THR A 225 -5.87 12.80 -12.51
N ILE A 226 -7.05 12.30 -12.16
CA ILE A 226 -7.96 11.68 -13.13
C ILE A 226 -8.41 12.74 -14.14
N ALA A 227 -8.88 13.90 -13.68
CA ALA A 227 -9.36 14.97 -14.55
C ALA A 227 -8.25 15.52 -15.47
N ILE A 228 -7.02 15.70 -14.94
CA ILE A 228 -5.86 16.12 -15.73
C ILE A 228 -5.46 15.00 -16.70
N GLY A 229 -5.45 13.74 -16.25
CA GLY A 229 -5.09 12.59 -17.09
C GLY A 229 -6.05 12.39 -18.26
N THR A 230 -7.36 12.64 -18.07
CA THR A 230 -8.34 12.59 -19.15
C THR A 230 -8.28 13.83 -20.04
N ALA A 231 -8.17 15.04 -19.49
CA ALA A 231 -8.15 16.28 -20.27
C ALA A 231 -6.84 16.47 -21.06
N ALA A 232 -5.72 16.02 -20.49
CA ALA A 232 -4.41 16.10 -21.11
C ALA A 232 -4.02 14.78 -21.81
N TYR A 233 -4.96 13.86 -22.05
CA TYR A 233 -4.68 12.59 -22.73
C TYR A 233 -4.10 12.80 -24.14
N GLU A 234 -4.45 13.91 -24.80
CA GLU A 234 -3.89 14.30 -26.10
C GLU A 234 -2.55 15.07 -26.01
N LEU A 235 -2.23 15.66 -24.86
CA LEU A 235 -0.99 16.44 -24.65
C LEU A 235 0.12 15.64 -23.92
N LEU A 236 -0.26 14.62 -23.15
CA LEU A 236 0.64 13.74 -22.41
C LEU A 236 0.88 12.45 -23.20
N THR A 237 2.08 11.88 -23.07
CA THR A 237 2.29 10.51 -23.56
C THR A 237 1.44 9.53 -22.72
N PRO A 238 0.76 8.54 -23.33
CA PRO A 238 -0.07 7.55 -22.62
C PRO A 238 0.56 6.89 -21.38
N PRO A 239 1.88 6.56 -21.35
CA PRO A 239 2.50 6.01 -20.14
C PRO A 239 2.55 6.98 -18.96
N VAL A 240 2.71 8.29 -19.19
CA VAL A 240 2.78 9.30 -18.12
C VAL A 240 1.41 9.51 -17.49
N ALA A 241 0.35 9.61 -18.31
CA ALA A 241 -1.02 9.73 -17.83
C ALA A 241 -1.43 8.51 -17.00
N ASN A 242 -1.14 7.30 -17.48
CA ASN A 242 -1.43 6.05 -16.75
C ASN A 242 -0.66 5.95 -15.42
N ALA A 243 0.63 6.30 -15.40
CA ALA A 243 1.42 6.30 -14.18
C ALA A 243 0.87 7.29 -13.15
N ALA A 244 0.47 8.50 -13.58
CA ALA A 244 -0.10 9.51 -12.71
C ALA A 244 -1.43 9.03 -12.08
N ILE A 245 -2.35 8.48 -12.89
CA ILE A 245 -3.64 7.94 -12.41
C ILE A 245 -3.40 6.84 -11.37
N LEU A 246 -2.48 5.90 -11.64
CA LEU A 246 -2.18 4.80 -10.73
C LEU A 246 -1.54 5.26 -9.42
N LEU A 247 -0.61 6.22 -9.47
CA LEU A 247 -0.02 6.84 -8.27
C LEU A 247 -1.07 7.54 -7.40
N SER A 248 -2.05 8.16 -8.04
CA SER A 248 -3.15 8.81 -7.36
C SER A 248 -4.11 7.82 -6.68
N ILE A 249 -4.40 6.68 -7.32
CA ILE A 249 -5.17 5.59 -6.71
C ILE A 249 -4.42 5.00 -5.51
N LEU A 250 -3.08 4.89 -5.56
CA LEU A 250 -2.24 4.45 -4.45
C LEU A 250 -2.28 5.39 -3.24
N GLY A 251 -2.52 6.69 -3.47
CA GLY A 251 -2.64 7.68 -2.40
C GLY A 251 -3.82 7.41 -1.46
N LEU A 252 -4.92 6.84 -1.99
CA LEU A 252 -6.16 6.61 -1.23
C LEU A 252 -5.99 5.60 -0.08
N PRO A 253 -5.47 4.37 -0.28
CA PRO A 253 -5.18 3.45 0.81
C PRO A 253 -4.19 4.01 1.81
N VAL A 254 -3.12 4.66 1.34
CA VAL A 254 -2.08 5.20 2.23
C VAL A 254 -2.66 6.29 3.12
N ALA A 255 -3.39 7.25 2.56
CA ALA A 255 -4.02 8.32 3.33
C ALA A 255 -5.12 7.80 4.26
N THR A 256 -5.90 6.80 3.83
CA THR A 256 -6.89 6.15 4.68
C THR A 256 -6.23 5.42 5.84
N GLY A 257 -5.15 4.69 5.56
CA GLY A 257 -4.33 4.01 6.55
C GLY A 257 -3.76 5.00 7.55
N ILE A 258 -3.15 6.10 7.10
CA ILE A 258 -2.66 7.17 7.98
C ILE A 258 -3.81 7.78 8.79
N GLY A 259 -4.94 8.10 8.17
CA GLY A 259 -6.08 8.71 8.89
C GLY A 259 -6.62 7.81 10.00
N ILE A 260 -6.86 6.53 9.72
CA ILE A 260 -7.40 5.57 10.69
C ILE A 260 -6.35 5.20 11.73
N LEU A 261 -5.14 4.87 11.29
CA LEU A 261 -4.08 4.32 12.13
C LEU A 261 -3.21 5.38 12.79
N ARG A 262 -3.27 6.66 12.46
CA ARG A 262 -2.51 7.70 13.20
C ARG A 262 -3.36 8.33 14.29
N HIS A 263 -4.64 8.55 14.01
CA HIS A 263 -5.48 9.37 14.90
C HIS A 263 -6.40 8.56 15.80
N ARG A 264 -6.67 7.27 15.53
CA ARG A 264 -7.19 6.37 16.58
C ARG A 264 -6.07 5.82 17.47
N LEU A 265 -4.85 6.31 17.30
CA LEU A 265 -3.63 5.56 17.60
C LEU A 265 -2.52 6.42 18.22
N TYR A 266 -2.88 7.38 19.08
CA TYR A 266 -1.93 7.94 20.04
C TYR A 266 -1.27 6.86 20.96
N ASP A 267 -1.65 5.58 20.84
CA ASP A 267 -1.05 4.42 21.53
C ASP A 267 -0.04 3.56 20.71
N VAL A 268 0.36 3.91 19.48
CA VAL A 268 1.09 2.94 18.61
C VAL A 268 2.28 3.53 17.86
N ASP A 269 3.09 4.29 18.58
CA ASP A 269 4.40 4.72 18.11
C ASP A 269 5.32 3.53 17.75
N VAL A 270 5.12 2.35 18.36
CA VAL A 270 6.05 1.20 18.20
C VAL A 270 5.91 0.49 16.85
N VAL A 271 4.68 0.30 16.33
CA VAL A 271 4.48 -0.41 15.06
C VAL A 271 4.64 0.52 13.88
N ILE A 272 4.18 1.78 13.98
CA ILE A 272 4.39 2.78 12.93
C ILE A 272 5.89 3.02 12.74
N ASN A 273 6.68 3.19 13.81
CA ASN A 273 8.13 3.29 13.67
C ASN A 273 8.73 2.05 13.02
N ARG A 274 8.37 0.84 13.42
CA ARG A 274 8.89 -0.37 12.77
C ARG A 274 8.49 -0.44 11.29
N THR A 275 7.22 -0.23 10.94
CA THR A 275 6.77 -0.29 9.54
C THR A 275 7.27 0.87 8.68
N ILE A 276 7.48 2.06 9.25
CA ILE A 276 8.09 3.19 8.53
C ILE A 276 9.58 2.92 8.34
N VAL A 277 10.29 2.43 9.36
CA VAL A 277 11.72 2.10 9.25
C VAL A 277 11.91 0.96 8.23
N TYR A 278 11.17 -0.14 8.36
CA TYR A 278 11.25 -1.26 7.41
C TYR A 278 10.70 -0.89 6.04
N GLY A 279 9.66 -0.08 5.96
CA GLY A 279 9.07 0.39 4.70
C GLY A 279 10.00 1.33 3.96
N ALA A 280 10.57 2.33 4.65
CA ALA A 280 11.59 3.22 4.10
C ALA A 280 12.84 2.43 3.70
N LEU A 281 13.30 1.48 4.52
CA LEU A 281 14.39 0.58 4.16
C LEU A 281 14.08 -0.18 2.87
N THR A 282 12.88 -0.73 2.75
CA THR A 282 12.44 -1.47 1.56
C THR A 282 12.35 -0.57 0.33
N VAL A 283 11.76 0.63 0.45
CA VAL A 283 11.64 1.61 -0.64
C VAL A 283 13.01 2.11 -1.07
N THR A 284 13.92 2.40 -0.15
CA THR A 284 15.28 2.83 -0.49
C THR A 284 16.07 1.70 -1.14
N LEU A 285 15.90 0.45 -0.69
CA LEU A 285 16.47 -0.72 -1.36
C LEU A 285 15.91 -0.89 -2.77
N ALA A 286 14.60 -0.76 -2.95
CA ALA A 286 13.94 -0.88 -4.24
C ALA A 286 14.31 0.27 -5.19
N ALA A 287 14.36 1.51 -4.71
CA ALA A 287 14.78 2.67 -5.48
C ALA A 287 16.26 2.58 -5.87
N GLY A 288 17.10 2.12 -4.93
CA GLY A 288 18.50 1.81 -5.20
C GLY A 288 18.64 0.72 -6.27
N TYR A 289 17.89 -0.36 -6.15
CA TYR A 289 17.81 -1.43 -7.16
C TYR A 289 17.43 -0.89 -8.54
N LEU A 290 16.28 -0.21 -8.64
CA LEU A 290 15.76 0.32 -9.90
C LEU A 290 16.70 1.37 -10.51
N GLY A 291 17.22 2.28 -9.69
CA GLY A 291 18.17 3.30 -10.12
C GLY A 291 19.48 2.69 -10.62
N SER A 292 19.94 1.60 -10.01
CA SER A 292 21.14 0.90 -10.45
C SER A 292 20.94 0.20 -11.80
N VAL A 293 19.80 -0.45 -11.98
CA VAL A 293 19.42 -1.07 -13.26
C VAL A 293 19.30 -0.01 -14.36
N LEU A 294 18.63 1.10 -14.09
CA LEU A 294 18.49 2.24 -15.01
C LEU A 294 19.85 2.85 -15.37
N LEU A 295 20.70 3.12 -14.37
CA LEU A 295 22.03 3.68 -14.56
C LEU A 295 22.90 2.77 -15.42
N LEU A 296 22.92 1.47 -15.13
CA LEU A 296 23.67 0.54 -15.96
C LEU A 296 23.10 0.46 -17.36
N GLN A 297 21.78 0.45 -17.52
CA GLN A 297 21.15 0.43 -18.85
C GLN A 297 21.50 1.69 -19.66
N LEU A 298 21.59 2.86 -19.03
CA LEU A 298 22.02 4.12 -19.63
C LEU A 298 23.51 4.12 -20.02
N LEU A 299 24.38 3.63 -19.14
CA LEU A 299 25.83 3.56 -19.39
C LEU A 299 26.18 2.51 -20.45
N LEU A 300 25.42 1.43 -20.52
CA LEU A 300 25.65 0.33 -21.44
C LEU A 300 25.05 0.58 -22.82
N ARG A 301 23.88 1.26 -22.92
CA ARG A 301 23.21 1.60 -24.19
C ARG A 301 24.14 2.08 -25.33
N PRO A 302 25.10 3.00 -25.11
CA PRO A 302 26.00 3.45 -26.18
C PRO A 302 27.07 2.40 -26.57
N VAL A 303 27.37 1.43 -25.71
CA VAL A 303 28.37 0.37 -25.92
C VAL A 303 27.75 -0.88 -26.54
N THR A 304 26.49 -1.19 -26.26
CA THR A 304 25.79 -2.40 -26.73
C THR A 304 25.20 -2.29 -28.15
N GLN A 305 25.93 -1.74 -29.12
CA GLN A 305 25.51 -1.62 -30.53
C GLN A 305 25.27 -2.98 -31.25
N GLY A 306 24.33 -3.80 -30.79
CA GLY A 306 23.82 -4.97 -31.50
C GLY A 306 24.63 -6.26 -31.42
N SER A 307 25.81 -6.30 -30.79
CA SER A 307 26.60 -7.53 -30.68
C SER A 307 26.21 -8.38 -29.45
N GLY A 308 25.64 -9.56 -29.69
CA GLY A 308 25.23 -10.53 -28.67
C GLY A 308 26.21 -10.78 -27.50
N PRO A 309 27.54 -10.88 -27.72
CA PRO A 309 28.49 -11.04 -26.62
C PRO A 309 28.65 -9.78 -25.75
N ALA A 310 28.48 -8.57 -26.28
CA ALA A 310 28.52 -7.34 -25.50
C ALA A 310 27.33 -7.24 -24.53
N VAL A 311 26.16 -7.76 -24.92
CA VAL A 311 24.98 -7.86 -24.04
C VAL A 311 25.22 -8.87 -22.91
N ALA A 312 25.85 -10.02 -23.21
CA ALA A 312 26.17 -11.03 -22.19
C ALA A 312 27.21 -10.53 -21.17
N VAL A 313 28.31 -9.91 -21.63
CA VAL A 313 29.37 -9.35 -20.77
C VAL A 313 28.83 -8.22 -19.91
N SER A 314 28.00 -7.34 -20.48
CA SER A 314 27.37 -6.27 -19.73
C SER A 314 26.38 -6.78 -18.69
N THR A 315 25.58 -7.80 -19.00
CA THR A 315 24.66 -8.44 -18.04
C THR A 315 25.42 -9.11 -16.88
N LEU A 316 26.54 -9.76 -17.16
CA LEU A 316 27.43 -10.32 -16.13
C LEU A 316 28.07 -9.23 -15.26
N ALA A 317 28.49 -8.11 -15.85
CA ALA A 317 29.01 -6.95 -15.12
C ALA A 317 27.94 -6.33 -14.21
N VAL A 318 26.68 -6.22 -14.67
CA VAL A 318 25.53 -5.80 -13.85
C VAL A 318 25.39 -6.71 -12.64
N ALA A 319 25.36 -8.02 -12.85
CA ALA A 319 25.17 -9.01 -11.79
C ALA A 319 26.33 -9.00 -10.78
N GLY A 320 27.57 -8.78 -11.23
CA GLY A 320 28.75 -8.67 -10.37
C GLY A 320 28.75 -7.40 -9.51
N LEU A 321 28.43 -6.25 -10.11
CA LEU A 321 28.36 -4.96 -9.42
C LEU A 321 27.16 -4.86 -8.47
N PHE A 322 26.16 -5.72 -8.63
CA PHE A 322 24.95 -5.75 -7.83
C PHE A 322 25.20 -6.01 -6.33
N ARG A 323 26.06 -6.99 -6.01
CA ARG A 323 26.37 -7.36 -4.62
C ARG A 323 26.99 -6.20 -3.80
N PRO A 324 28.06 -5.54 -4.26
CA PRO A 324 28.67 -4.45 -3.48
C PRO A 324 27.77 -3.22 -3.38
N LEU A 325 26.97 -2.93 -4.41
CA LEU A 325 26.08 -1.79 -4.44
C LEU A 325 24.93 -1.93 -3.44
N ARG A 326 24.32 -3.14 -3.37
CA ARG A 326 23.31 -3.48 -2.36
C ARG A 326 23.84 -3.28 -0.94
N ALA A 327 25.07 -3.73 -0.66
CA ALA A 327 25.68 -3.60 0.65
C ALA A 327 25.88 -2.13 1.07
N ARG A 328 26.29 -1.25 0.14
CA ARG A 328 26.46 0.19 0.43
C ARG A 328 25.14 0.91 0.66
N ILE A 329 24.12 0.61 -0.14
CA ILE A 329 22.78 1.17 0.05
C ILE A 329 22.24 0.75 1.42
N GLN A 330 22.38 -0.52 1.78
CA GLN A 330 21.90 -1.05 3.06
C GLN A 330 22.64 -0.40 4.25
N ALA A 331 23.97 -0.28 4.19
CA ALA A 331 24.75 0.41 5.22
C ALA A 331 24.41 1.90 5.35
N GLY A 332 24.15 2.59 4.22
CA GLY A 332 23.73 3.99 4.22
C GLY A 332 22.36 4.21 4.84
N VAL A 333 21.41 3.30 4.57
CA VAL A 333 20.08 3.34 5.18
C VAL A 333 20.16 3.03 6.67
N ASP A 334 20.86 1.97 7.05
CA ASP A 334 20.99 1.58 8.47
C ASP A 334 21.59 2.73 9.29
N ARG A 335 22.60 3.42 8.75
CA ARG A 335 23.23 4.57 9.42
C ARG A 335 22.31 5.79 9.53
N ARG A 336 21.43 6.03 8.55
CA ARG A 336 20.53 7.20 8.52
C ARG A 336 19.25 6.97 9.33
N PHE A 337 18.73 5.74 9.36
CA PHE A 337 17.46 5.39 10.00
C PHE A 337 17.61 4.89 11.44
N PHE A 338 18.69 4.16 11.79
CA PHE A 338 18.86 3.57 13.12
C PHE A 338 19.76 4.39 14.06
N ARG A 339 20.13 5.62 13.70
CA ARG A 339 21.02 6.47 14.50
C ARG A 339 20.62 6.57 15.98
N ARG A 340 19.31 6.62 16.29
CA ARG A 340 18.82 6.73 17.68
C ARG A 340 18.80 5.43 18.49
N ARG A 341 18.76 4.25 17.85
CA ARG A 341 18.66 2.95 18.56
C ARG A 341 20.03 2.31 18.77
N TYR A 342 20.96 2.56 17.86
CA TYR A 342 22.34 2.07 17.98
C TYR A 342 23.10 2.81 19.09
N ASP A 343 22.92 4.15 19.17
CA ASP A 343 23.47 4.94 20.28
C ASP A 343 22.95 4.44 21.63
N ALA A 344 21.64 4.20 21.79
CA ALA A 344 21.10 3.70 23.06
C ALA A 344 21.68 2.34 23.47
N ALA A 345 21.85 1.39 22.55
CA ALA A 345 22.42 0.07 22.85
C ALA A 345 23.92 0.12 23.13
N GLN A 346 24.67 0.97 22.41
CA GLN A 346 26.09 1.17 22.60
C GLN A 346 26.39 1.94 23.89
N THR A 347 25.56 2.92 24.25
CA THR A 347 25.62 3.62 25.54
C THR A 347 25.27 2.68 26.69
N LEU A 348 24.26 1.80 26.55
CA LEU A 348 23.93 0.80 27.58
C LEU A 348 25.03 -0.26 27.74
N ALA A 349 25.64 -0.70 26.64
CA ALA A 349 26.75 -1.65 26.66
C ALA A 349 28.02 -1.02 27.27
N ALA A 350 28.31 0.24 26.93
CA ALA A 350 29.41 1.00 27.53
C ALA A 350 29.15 1.26 29.03
N PHE A 351 27.90 1.51 29.43
CA PHE A 351 27.48 1.66 30.81
C PHE A 351 27.61 0.35 31.60
N GLY A 352 27.21 -0.79 31.01
CA GLY A 352 27.37 -2.11 31.62
C GLY A 352 28.84 -2.53 31.84
N VAL A 353 29.76 -2.02 31.02
CA VAL A 353 31.20 -2.23 31.20
C VAL A 353 31.79 -1.35 32.32
N ARG A 354 31.30 -0.11 32.49
CA ARG A 354 31.70 0.81 33.57
C ARG A 354 31.17 0.39 34.94
N LEU A 355 29.91 -0.06 35.00
CA LEU A 355 29.26 -0.66 36.18
C LEU A 355 30.04 -1.82 36.81
N ARG A 356 30.89 -2.49 36.04
CA ARG A 356 31.69 -3.62 36.52
C ARG A 356 33.00 -3.20 37.21
N HIS A 357 33.38 -1.92 37.12
CA HIS A 357 34.66 -1.39 37.60
C HIS A 357 34.52 -0.23 38.62
N GLU A 358 33.39 0.48 38.67
CA GLU A 358 33.12 1.47 39.73
C GLU A 358 32.51 0.80 40.97
N LEU A 359 33.29 0.72 42.06
CA LEU A 359 32.87 0.26 43.40
C LEU A 359 32.37 1.41 44.31
N ASP A 360 31.87 2.51 43.74
CA ASP A 360 31.35 3.65 44.50
C ASP A 360 29.87 3.93 44.17
N LEU A 361 29.00 3.69 45.15
CA LEU A 361 27.54 3.84 45.06
C LEU A 361 27.10 5.28 44.72
N GLN A 362 27.90 6.28 45.10
CA GLN A 362 27.57 7.68 44.81
C GLN A 362 27.87 8.06 43.35
N ALA A 363 28.99 7.58 42.80
CA ALA A 363 29.33 7.78 41.39
C ALA A 363 28.30 7.09 40.47
N LEU A 364 27.87 5.88 40.85
CA LEU A 364 26.88 5.11 40.10
C LEU A 364 25.50 5.79 40.04
N ALA A 365 25.08 6.42 41.13
CA ALA A 365 23.83 7.17 41.21
C ALA A 365 23.84 8.44 40.32
N ILE A 366 24.99 9.11 40.21
CA ILE A 366 25.17 10.28 39.35
C ILE A 366 25.16 9.87 37.88
N ASP A 367 25.91 8.84 37.51
CA ASP A 367 26.01 8.38 36.13
C ASP A 367 24.69 7.78 35.62
N LEU A 368 23.98 7.01 36.44
CA LEU A 368 22.67 6.46 36.06
C LEU A 368 21.66 7.57 35.79
N ARG A 369 21.68 8.63 36.60
CA ARG A 369 20.82 9.81 36.39
C ARG A 369 21.21 10.59 35.15
N ASN A 370 22.51 10.72 34.85
CA ASN A 370 22.99 11.38 33.63
C ASN A 370 22.58 10.60 32.38
N VAL A 371 22.75 9.28 32.35
CA VAL A 371 22.32 8.42 31.22
C VAL A 371 20.82 8.50 31.01
N VAL A 372 20.02 8.48 32.08
CA VAL A 372 18.56 8.63 31.99
C VAL A 372 18.19 10.02 31.47
N HIS A 373 18.88 11.07 31.92
CA HIS A 373 18.62 12.43 31.47
C HIS A 373 18.97 12.63 29.99
N GLU A 374 20.08 12.06 29.54
CA GLU A 374 20.57 12.17 28.16
C GLU A 374 19.76 11.29 27.19
N THR A 375 19.34 10.11 27.65
CA THR A 375 18.61 9.15 26.80
C THR A 375 17.11 9.43 26.73
N MET A 376 16.50 9.83 27.85
CA MET A 376 15.04 9.93 27.97
C MET A 376 14.52 11.37 28.07
N GLN A 377 15.39 12.36 28.27
CA GLN A 377 15.05 13.79 28.49
C GLN A 377 13.79 14.01 29.38
N PRO A 378 13.69 13.36 30.55
CA PRO A 378 12.55 13.54 31.44
C PRO A 378 12.59 14.92 32.10
N THR A 379 11.41 15.47 32.44
CA THR A 379 11.29 16.72 33.18
C THR A 379 11.72 16.60 34.65
N HIS A 380 11.64 15.40 35.26
CA HIS A 380 12.12 15.12 36.63
C HIS A 380 12.61 13.67 36.76
N VAL A 381 13.68 13.43 37.54
CA VAL A 381 14.20 12.09 37.89
C VAL A 381 14.49 12.03 39.39
N SER A 382 13.94 11.03 40.08
CA SER A 382 14.26 10.74 41.48
C SER A 382 14.77 9.30 41.63
N LEU A 383 15.86 9.12 42.39
CA LEU A 383 16.47 7.83 42.70
C LEU A 383 16.37 7.61 44.20
N TRP A 384 15.70 6.52 44.61
CA TRP A 384 15.53 6.15 46.01
C TRP A 384 16.41 4.94 46.31
N LEU A 385 17.40 5.12 47.18
CA LEU A 385 18.25 4.04 47.68
C LEU A 385 17.66 3.54 49.01
N ARG A 386 17.53 2.22 49.16
CA ARG A 386 17.06 1.62 50.42
C ARG A 386 18.24 1.57 51.40
N THR A 387 18.18 2.38 52.45
CA THR A 387 19.04 2.22 53.62
C THR A 387 18.51 1.06 54.47
N ASP A 388 19.31 0.01 54.65
CA ASP A 388 18.99 -1.06 55.59
C ASP A 388 19.33 -0.56 57.02
N ASP A 389 18.35 0.04 57.69
CA ASP A 389 18.43 0.37 59.12
C ASP A 389 18.34 -0.93 59.95
N ARG A 390 19.47 -1.62 60.10
CA ARG A 390 19.56 -2.83 60.93
C ARG A 390 20.60 -2.78 62.04
N ASN A 391 21.13 -1.61 62.42
CA ASN A 391 22.15 -1.58 63.47
C ASN A 391 22.21 -0.32 64.35
N ASP A 392 21.09 0.09 65.00
CA ASP A 392 21.15 1.12 66.05
C ASP A 392 20.26 0.88 67.29
N SER A 393 20.07 -0.37 67.71
CA SER A 393 19.35 -0.69 68.96
C SER A 393 20.19 -1.43 70.02
N ARG A 394 21.52 -1.29 69.96
CA ARG A 394 22.44 -1.86 70.98
C ARG A 394 23.52 -0.89 71.40
N THR A 395 23.15 0.26 71.97
CA THR A 395 23.93 0.95 73.03
C THR A 395 23.15 2.15 73.56
N ARG A 396 22.40 1.94 74.64
CA ARG A 396 22.16 2.93 75.72
C ARG A 396 21.39 2.26 76.88
N HIS A 397 22.08 1.34 77.55
CA HIS A 397 21.92 1.15 78.98
C HIS A 397 23.26 1.51 79.61
N GLN A 398 23.34 2.74 80.11
CA GLN A 398 23.95 3.17 81.37
C GLN A 398 23.97 4.69 81.42
#